data_AF-A0A8T7EQK9-F1
#
_entry.id   AF-A0A8T7EQK9-F1
#
_cell.length_a   1.000
_cell.length_b   1.000
_cell.length_c   1.000
_cell.angle_alpha   90.00
_cell.angle_beta   90.00
_cell.angle_gamma   90.00
#
_symmetry.space_group_name_H-M   'P 1'
#
loop_
_entity.id
_entity.type
_entity.pdbx_description
1 polymer ?
#
loop_
_entity_poly.entity_id
_entity_poly.type
_entity_poly.pdbx_seq_one_letter_code
_entity_poly.pdbx_strand_id
1 'polypeptide(L)'
;MDLKALMGDSSDNIPGVRGIGEKGATNLLQTYGSLDAIYAAVDEIKGALGKKLVEGREMAYVSQRLARIQRDIPITLNLNQCVAHDYDASVVLSVFESLNFRSLRDRLIKISTPTQQPLFGDMQPMAVVEEAPVAPDFDPPARASDVVETVVVRSGGCARQHDRRPACAG
;
A
#
# COMPACT_ATOMS: atom_id res chain seq x y z
N MET A 1 -2.35 19.93 4.12
CA MET A 1 -3.82 19.91 4.23
C MET A 1 -4.42 21.12 3.52
N ASP A 2 -4.08 22.34 3.95
CA ASP A 2 -4.60 23.58 3.35
C ASP A 2 -4.24 23.78 1.88
N LEU A 3 -3.08 23.28 1.45
CA LEU A 3 -2.71 23.29 0.03
C LEU A 3 -3.76 22.57 -0.83
N LYS A 4 -4.11 21.34 -0.44
CA LYS A 4 -5.12 20.51 -1.12
C LYS A 4 -6.54 21.08 -0.97
N ALA A 5 -6.81 21.80 0.12
CA ALA A 5 -8.07 22.51 0.28
C ALA A 5 -8.26 23.60 -0.80
N LEU A 6 -7.17 24.26 -1.20
CA LEU A 6 -7.20 25.32 -2.22
C LEU A 6 -7.10 24.78 -3.65
N MET A 7 -6.13 23.90 -3.92
CA MET A 7 -5.87 23.41 -5.29
C MET A 7 -6.70 22.17 -5.68
N GLY A 8 -7.30 21.49 -4.71
CA GLY A 8 -7.96 20.21 -4.89
C GLY A 8 -7.00 19.01 -4.89
N ASP A 9 -7.57 17.83 -5.07
CA ASP A 9 -6.87 16.56 -5.25
C ASP A 9 -7.60 15.67 -6.24
N SER A 10 -6.96 15.35 -7.38
CA SER A 10 -7.60 14.54 -8.42
C SER A 10 -7.65 13.05 -8.08
N SER A 11 -6.72 12.53 -7.27
CA SER A 11 -6.75 11.12 -6.83
C SER A 11 -7.93 10.84 -5.92
N ASP A 12 -8.29 11.81 -5.09
CA ASP A 12 -9.31 11.68 -4.04
C ASP A 12 -10.63 12.38 -4.40
N ASN A 13 -10.80 12.79 -5.67
CA ASN A 13 -11.94 13.55 -6.17
C ASN A 13 -12.27 14.80 -5.31
N ILE A 14 -11.25 15.45 -4.77
CA ILE A 14 -11.37 16.67 -3.98
C ILE A 14 -11.31 17.87 -4.94
N PRO A 15 -12.36 18.69 -5.06
CA PRO A 15 -12.43 19.72 -6.08
C PRO A 15 -11.60 20.97 -5.78
N GLY A 16 -11.45 21.36 -4.50
CA GLY A 16 -10.78 22.60 -4.11
C GLY A 16 -11.51 23.87 -4.56
N VAL A 17 -10.77 24.98 -4.69
CA VAL A 17 -11.28 26.27 -5.19
C VAL A 17 -11.10 26.34 -6.70
N ARG A 18 -12.21 26.54 -7.43
CA ARG A 18 -12.20 26.54 -8.88
C ARG A 18 -11.27 27.63 -9.45
N GLY A 19 -10.28 27.21 -10.22
CA GLY A 19 -9.35 28.12 -10.88
C GLY A 19 -8.19 28.62 -10.02
N ILE A 20 -7.95 27.99 -8.86
CA ILE A 20 -6.71 28.09 -8.08
C ILE A 20 -6.00 26.75 -8.22
N GLY A 21 -4.82 26.75 -8.85
CA GLY A 21 -3.96 25.56 -8.94
C GLY A 21 -2.83 25.62 -7.91
N GLU A 22 -1.91 24.64 -7.98
CA GLU A 22 -0.79 24.49 -7.05
C GLU A 22 -0.01 25.79 -6.83
N LYS A 23 0.45 26.45 -7.91
CA LYS A 23 1.23 27.69 -7.82
C LYS A 23 0.48 28.82 -7.11
N GLY A 24 -0.82 28.94 -7.38
CA GLY A 24 -1.66 29.97 -6.75
C GLY A 24 -1.88 29.68 -5.27
N ALA A 25 -2.16 28.42 -4.93
CA ALA A 25 -2.37 27.97 -3.56
C ALA A 25 -1.08 28.08 -2.72
N THR A 26 0.08 27.69 -3.28
CA THR A 26 1.38 27.80 -2.61
C THR A 26 1.73 29.26 -2.31
N ASN A 27 1.56 30.19 -3.27
CA ASN A 27 1.83 31.61 -3.04
C ASN A 27 0.96 32.20 -1.92
N LEU A 28 -0.33 31.83 -1.87
CA LEU A 28 -1.24 32.25 -0.82
C LEU A 28 -0.82 31.71 0.55
N LEU A 29 -0.48 30.42 0.62
CA LEU A 29 -0.04 29.81 1.88
C LEU A 29 1.32 30.32 2.35
N GLN A 30 2.23 30.65 1.44
CA GLN A 30 3.49 31.30 1.81
C GLN A 30 3.27 32.72 2.37
N THR A 31 2.26 33.45 1.85
CA THR A 31 1.98 34.83 2.26
C THR A 31 1.20 34.90 3.58
N TYR A 32 0.16 34.06 3.72
CA TYR A 32 -0.80 34.13 4.82
C TYR A 32 -0.69 32.95 5.82
N GLY A 33 0.02 31.88 5.47
CA GLY A 33 0.32 30.75 6.36
C GLY A 33 -0.74 29.65 6.41
N SER A 34 -2.02 29.99 6.54
CA SER A 34 -3.12 29.01 6.72
C SER A 34 -4.35 29.36 5.89
N LEU A 35 -5.23 28.37 5.69
CA LEU A 35 -6.52 28.59 5.02
C LEU A 35 -7.36 29.68 5.71
N ASP A 36 -7.43 29.64 7.05
CA ASP A 36 -8.20 30.58 7.84
C ASP A 36 -7.63 32.00 7.71
N ALA A 37 -6.31 32.14 7.73
CA ALA A 37 -5.64 33.43 7.56
C ALA A 37 -5.86 34.02 6.16
N ILE A 38 -5.87 33.18 5.12
CA ILE A 38 -6.21 33.62 3.74
C ILE A 38 -7.62 34.19 3.71
N TYR A 39 -8.57 33.51 4.36
CA TYR A 39 -9.96 33.95 4.39
C TYR A 39 -10.21 35.15 5.31
N ALA A 40 -9.38 35.35 6.34
CA ALA A 40 -9.41 36.54 7.18
C ALA A 40 -8.95 37.80 6.42
N ALA A 41 -7.99 37.65 5.50
CA ALA A 41 -7.47 38.73 4.66
C ALA A 41 -8.07 38.77 3.25
N VAL A 42 -9.17 38.04 2.98
CA VAL A 42 -9.70 37.85 1.62
C VAL A 42 -10.10 39.16 0.94
N ASP A 43 -10.53 40.16 1.71
CA ASP A 43 -10.93 41.48 1.23
C ASP A 43 -9.74 42.33 0.74
N GLU A 44 -8.53 42.02 1.19
CA GLU A 44 -7.29 42.68 0.75
C GLU A 44 -6.76 42.08 -0.56
N ILE A 45 -7.19 40.86 -0.91
CA ILE A 45 -6.75 40.13 -2.09
C ILE A 45 -7.45 40.67 -3.34
N LYS A 46 -6.75 41.53 -4.08
CA LYS A 46 -7.30 42.18 -5.28
C LYS A 46 -7.38 41.25 -6.49
N GLY A 47 -8.26 41.61 -7.42
CA GLY A 47 -8.35 41.01 -8.76
C GLY A 47 -9.16 39.72 -8.84
N ALA A 48 -8.90 38.94 -9.89
CA ALA A 48 -9.65 37.70 -10.16
C ALA A 48 -9.42 36.61 -9.10
N LEU A 49 -8.29 36.65 -8.39
CA LEU A 49 -7.96 35.67 -7.38
C LEU A 49 -8.83 35.82 -6.13
N GLY A 50 -9.05 37.06 -5.66
CA GLY A 50 -9.94 37.34 -4.54
C GLY A 50 -11.38 36.89 -4.82
N LYS A 51 -11.90 37.20 -6.02
CA LYS A 51 -13.25 36.75 -6.44
C LYS A 51 -13.40 35.23 -6.38
N LYS A 52 -12.42 34.48 -6.90
CA LYS A 52 -12.41 33.01 -6.85
C LYS A 52 -12.38 32.49 -5.41
N LEU A 53 -11.62 33.12 -4.52
CA LEU A 53 -11.56 32.73 -3.12
C LEU A 53 -12.92 32.96 -2.43
N VAL A 54 -13.55 34.11 -2.66
CA VAL A 54 -14.87 34.45 -2.09
C VAL A 54 -15.93 33.47 -2.58
N GLU A 55 -16.02 33.24 -3.90
CA GLU A 55 -16.98 32.29 -4.49
C GLU A 55 -16.69 30.85 -4.06
N GLY A 56 -15.43 30.49 -3.88
CA GLY A 56 -14.99 29.13 -3.54
C GLY A 56 -14.83 28.86 -2.05
N ARG A 57 -15.23 29.79 -1.16
CA ARG A 57 -15.00 29.68 0.29
C ARG A 57 -15.51 28.38 0.87
N GLU A 58 -16.79 28.08 0.64
CA GLU A 58 -17.41 26.87 1.14
C GLU A 58 -16.69 25.61 0.63
N MET A 59 -16.37 25.57 -0.66
CA MET A 59 -15.67 24.46 -1.28
C MET A 59 -14.26 24.26 -0.73
N ALA A 60 -13.56 25.34 -0.36
CA ALA A 60 -12.25 25.24 0.27
C ALA A 60 -12.33 24.55 1.63
N TYR A 61 -13.28 24.94 2.50
CA TYR A 61 -13.45 24.33 3.82
C TYR A 61 -13.97 22.89 3.73
N VAL A 62 -14.87 22.60 2.79
CA VAL A 62 -15.31 21.22 2.52
C VAL A 62 -14.13 20.37 2.07
N SER A 63 -13.33 20.86 1.12
CA SER A 63 -12.13 20.17 0.63
C SER A 63 -11.09 19.97 1.72
N GLN A 64 -10.92 20.95 2.61
CA GLN A 64 -10.09 20.82 3.81
C GLN A 64 -10.60 19.68 4.67
N ARG A 65 -11.90 19.66 5.02
CA ARG A 65 -12.47 18.60 5.85
C ARG A 65 -12.27 17.21 5.23
N LEU A 66 -12.48 17.07 3.93
CA LEU A 66 -12.30 15.80 3.21
C LEU A 66 -10.84 15.35 3.17
N ALA A 67 -9.89 16.30 3.02
CA ALA A 67 -8.47 16.01 3.07
C ALA A 67 -7.93 15.71 4.48
N ARG A 68 -8.76 15.78 5.54
CA ARG A 68 -8.32 15.52 6.91
C ARG A 68 -8.24 14.02 7.15
N ILE A 69 -7.05 13.54 7.47
CA ILE A 69 -6.88 12.18 7.99
C ILE A 69 -7.37 12.16 9.45
N GLN A 70 -8.44 11.42 9.70
CA GLN A 70 -8.93 11.16 11.05
C GLN A 70 -7.98 10.16 11.74
N ARG A 71 -7.23 10.63 12.75
CA ARG A 71 -6.29 9.79 13.51
C ARG A 71 -6.87 9.26 14.83
N ASP A 72 -7.93 9.92 15.31
CA ASP A 72 -8.57 9.61 16.59
C ASP A 72 -9.70 8.61 16.37
N ILE A 73 -9.37 7.39 15.94
CA ILE A 73 -10.32 6.30 15.70
C ILE A 73 -10.11 5.22 16.77
N PRO A 74 -11.16 4.78 17.49
CA PRO A 74 -11.04 3.79 18.57
C PRO A 74 -10.89 2.36 18.02
N ILE A 75 -9.79 2.10 17.29
CA ILE A 75 -9.44 0.76 16.78
C ILE A 75 -8.25 0.23 17.59
N THR A 76 -8.37 -1.01 18.07
CA THR A 76 -7.26 -1.72 18.71
C THR A 76 -6.58 -2.61 17.68
N LEU A 77 -5.29 -2.39 17.43
CA LEU A 77 -4.51 -3.19 16.49
C LEU A 77 -3.74 -4.29 17.23
N ASN A 78 -3.99 -5.56 16.90
CA ASN A 78 -3.21 -6.69 17.39
C ASN A 78 -2.22 -7.15 16.32
N LEU A 79 -0.95 -6.76 16.46
CA LEU A 79 0.09 -7.06 15.47
C LEU A 79 0.32 -8.56 15.25
N ASN A 80 0.06 -9.40 16.25
CA ASN A 80 0.21 -10.86 16.10
C ASN A 80 -0.78 -11.46 15.10
N GLN A 81 -1.94 -10.81 14.89
CA GLN A 81 -2.93 -11.23 13.89
C GLN A 81 -2.62 -10.69 12.49
N CYS A 82 -1.66 -9.77 12.36
CA CYS A 82 -1.26 -9.17 11.08
C CYS A 82 -0.10 -9.93 10.42
N VAL A 83 0.39 -11.01 11.03
CA VAL A 83 1.45 -11.85 10.47
C VAL A 83 0.90 -12.56 9.24
N ALA A 84 1.62 -12.43 8.11
CA ALA A 84 1.26 -13.13 6.89
C ALA A 84 1.48 -14.65 7.06
N HIS A 85 0.50 -15.44 6.65
CA HIS A 85 0.58 -16.90 6.63
C HIS A 85 0.61 -17.41 5.20
N ASP A 86 1.08 -18.65 5.02
CA ASP A 86 0.94 -19.36 3.75
C ASP A 86 -0.53 -19.54 3.38
N TYR A 87 -0.78 -19.73 2.08
CA TYR A 87 -2.12 -19.90 1.53
C TYR A 87 -2.21 -21.20 0.73
N ASP A 88 -3.42 -21.76 0.64
CA ASP A 88 -3.70 -22.88 -0.25
C ASP A 88 -3.93 -22.37 -1.68
N ALA A 89 -3.00 -22.68 -2.58
CA ALA A 89 -3.07 -22.27 -3.97
C ALA A 89 -4.35 -22.75 -4.68
N SER A 90 -4.86 -23.94 -4.34
CA SER A 90 -6.07 -24.48 -4.97
C SER A 90 -7.31 -23.66 -4.61
N VAL A 91 -7.41 -23.23 -3.35
CA VAL A 91 -8.49 -22.37 -2.85
C VAL A 91 -8.41 -21.00 -3.54
N VAL A 92 -7.23 -20.40 -3.61
CA VAL A 92 -7.05 -19.08 -4.26
C VAL A 92 -7.36 -19.14 -5.76
N LEU A 93 -6.95 -20.20 -6.46
CA LEU A 93 -7.25 -20.40 -7.87
C LEU A 93 -8.76 -20.46 -8.13
N SER A 94 -9.51 -21.19 -7.30
CA SER A 94 -10.98 -21.26 -7.42
C SER A 94 -11.67 -19.90 -7.23
N VAL A 95 -11.17 -19.08 -6.29
CA VAL A 95 -11.67 -17.71 -6.08
C VAL A 95 -11.36 -16.84 -7.29
N PHE A 96 -10.14 -16.90 -7.82
CA PHE A 96 -9.75 -16.12 -9.00
C PHE A 96 -10.55 -16.52 -10.25
N GLU A 97 -10.91 -17.79 -10.40
CA GLU A 97 -11.81 -18.24 -11.46
C GLU A 97 -13.21 -17.66 -11.30
N SER A 98 -13.77 -17.70 -10.09
CA SER A 98 -15.10 -17.13 -9.80
C SER A 98 -15.16 -15.61 -10.06
N LEU A 99 -14.07 -14.89 -9.78
CA LEU A 99 -13.92 -13.46 -10.02
C LEU A 99 -13.42 -13.13 -11.44
N ASN A 100 -13.20 -14.15 -12.28
CA ASN A 100 -12.64 -14.01 -13.62
C ASN A 100 -11.29 -13.28 -13.70
N PHE A 101 -10.45 -13.36 -12.65
CA PHE A 101 -9.11 -12.77 -12.59
C PHE A 101 -8.07 -13.60 -13.35
N ARG A 102 -8.22 -13.67 -14.69
CA ARG A 102 -7.38 -14.50 -15.58
C ARG A 102 -5.88 -14.22 -15.44
N SER A 103 -5.47 -12.95 -15.43
CA SER A 103 -4.05 -12.57 -15.35
C SER A 103 -3.41 -12.88 -13.99
N LEU A 104 -4.15 -12.71 -12.90
CA LEU A 104 -3.66 -13.03 -11.55
C LEU A 104 -3.57 -14.54 -11.32
N ARG A 105 -4.53 -15.31 -11.86
CA ARG A 105 -4.52 -16.77 -11.85
C ARG A 105 -3.28 -17.32 -12.57
N ASP A 106 -3.02 -16.85 -13.78
CA ASP A 106 -1.89 -17.36 -14.57
C ASP A 106 -0.54 -16.99 -13.92
N ARG A 107 -0.45 -15.80 -13.30
CA ARG A 107 0.70 -15.40 -12.48
C ARG A 107 0.87 -16.30 -11.25
N LEU A 108 -0.21 -16.65 -10.57
CA LEU A 108 -0.17 -17.51 -9.38
C LEU A 108 0.37 -18.91 -9.74
N ILE A 109 -0.10 -19.50 -10.83
CA ILE A 109 0.37 -20.81 -11.33
C ILE A 109 1.88 -20.77 -11.63
N LYS A 110 2.35 -19.67 -12.25
CA LYS A 110 3.78 -19.49 -12.56
C LYS A 110 4.64 -19.40 -11.30
N ILE A 111 4.14 -18.75 -10.25
CA ILE A 111 4.86 -18.60 -8.97
C ILE A 111 4.84 -19.92 -8.18
N SER A 112 3.73 -20.67 -8.24
CA SER A 112 3.60 -21.95 -7.52
C SER A 112 4.31 -23.13 -8.21
N THR A 113 4.68 -23.00 -9.48
CA THR A 113 5.39 -24.06 -10.21
C THR A 113 6.90 -23.85 -10.06
N PRO A 114 7.63 -24.73 -9.35
CA PRO A 114 9.09 -24.62 -9.27
C PRO A 114 9.67 -24.79 -10.67
N THR A 115 10.22 -23.71 -11.22
CA THR A 115 11.00 -23.77 -12.46
C THR A 115 12.32 -24.45 -12.12
N GLN A 116 12.44 -25.76 -12.39
CA GLN A 116 13.75 -26.38 -12.44
C GLN A 116 14.50 -25.79 -13.64
N GLN A 117 15.45 -24.90 -13.37
CA GLN A 117 16.46 -24.59 -14.37
C GLN A 117 17.33 -25.83 -14.55
N PRO A 118 17.59 -26.28 -15.80
CA PRO A 118 18.52 -27.37 -16.02
C PRO A 118 19.90 -26.95 -15.50
N LEU A 119 20.47 -27.74 -14.60
CA LEU A 119 21.78 -27.51 -13.96
C LEU A 119 22.95 -27.55 -14.98
N PHE A 120 22.70 -28.06 -16.18
CA PHE A 120 23.67 -28.19 -17.26
C PHE A 120 23.13 -27.52 -18.53
N GLY A 121 23.30 -26.20 -18.63
CA GLY A 121 23.13 -25.49 -19.89
C GLY A 121 24.38 -25.68 -20.77
N ASP A 122 24.18 -26.24 -21.96
CA ASP A 122 25.08 -26.34 -23.11
C ASP A 122 26.59 -26.10 -22.88
N MET A 123 27.33 -27.20 -22.68
CA MET A 123 28.78 -27.25 -22.76
C MET A 123 29.25 -26.93 -24.21
N GLN A 124 29.58 -25.67 -24.49
CA GLN A 124 30.44 -25.34 -25.62
C GLN A 124 31.92 -25.38 -25.16
N PRO A 125 32.83 -26.10 -25.86
CA PRO A 125 34.23 -26.09 -25.50
C PRO A 125 34.85 -24.77 -25.95
N MET A 126 35.13 -23.86 -25.00
CA MET A 126 35.94 -22.67 -25.23
C MET A 126 37.35 -22.87 -24.71
N ALA A 127 38.30 -22.40 -25.52
CA ALA A 127 39.73 -22.54 -25.40
C ALA A 127 40.29 -22.05 -24.04
N VAL A 128 41.40 -22.68 -23.66
CA VAL A 128 42.23 -22.33 -22.51
C VAL A 128 42.68 -20.86 -22.62
N VAL A 129 42.37 -20.06 -21.61
CA VAL A 129 42.97 -18.73 -21.39
C VAL A 129 43.42 -18.62 -19.94
N GLU A 130 44.63 -18.06 -19.79
CA GLU A 130 45.48 -17.88 -18.61
C GLU A 130 44.79 -17.45 -17.31
N GLU A 131 45.33 -17.93 -16.18
CA GLU A 131 45.01 -17.50 -14.82
C GLU A 131 45.24 -15.99 -14.62
N ALA A 132 44.19 -15.29 -14.20
CA ALA A 132 44.25 -13.94 -13.66
C ALA A 132 44.38 -13.99 -12.12
N PRO A 133 45.03 -13.00 -11.48
CA PRO A 133 45.45 -13.10 -10.09
C PRO A 133 44.28 -13.01 -9.11
N VAL A 134 44.38 -13.84 -8.07
CA VAL A 134 43.45 -13.94 -6.93
C VAL A 134 43.39 -12.60 -6.18
N ALA A 135 42.20 -12.00 -6.08
CA ALA A 135 41.94 -10.86 -5.22
C ALA A 135 41.79 -11.32 -3.75
N PRO A 136 42.13 -10.49 -2.76
CA PRO A 136 42.14 -10.90 -1.35
C PRO A 136 40.72 -11.09 -0.80
N ASP A 137 40.63 -12.09 0.09
CA ASP A 137 39.42 -12.58 0.74
C ASP A 137 38.63 -11.47 1.44
N PHE A 138 37.35 -11.34 1.08
CA PHE A 138 36.39 -10.51 1.80
C PHE A 138 35.76 -11.35 2.92
N ASP A 139 36.12 -11.08 4.17
CA ASP A 139 35.54 -11.74 5.35
C ASP A 139 34.10 -11.22 5.61
N PRO A 140 33.04 -12.05 5.48
CA PRO A 140 31.72 -11.66 5.91
C PRO A 140 31.60 -11.73 7.45
N PRO A 141 30.94 -10.76 8.10
CA PRO A 141 30.77 -10.79 9.55
C PRO A 141 29.90 -11.98 9.98
N ALA A 142 30.29 -12.60 11.10
CA ALA A 142 29.65 -13.77 11.69
C ALA A 142 28.13 -13.55 11.88
N ARG A 143 27.34 -14.43 11.26
CA ARG A 143 25.90 -14.52 11.53
C ARG A 143 25.66 -15.06 12.94
N ALA A 144 24.91 -14.32 13.74
CA ALA A 144 24.31 -14.84 14.96
C ALA A 144 23.40 -16.03 14.61
N SER A 145 23.64 -17.16 15.28
CA SER A 145 22.93 -18.42 15.10
C SER A 145 21.67 -18.43 15.96
N ASP A 146 20.57 -17.92 15.41
CA ASP A 146 19.24 -18.18 15.95
C ASP A 146 18.79 -19.58 15.50
N VAL A 147 18.80 -20.51 16.45
CA VAL A 147 18.27 -21.87 16.29
C VAL A 147 16.75 -21.77 16.18
N VAL A 148 16.22 -21.94 14.97
CA VAL A 148 14.79 -22.17 14.77
C VAL A 148 14.45 -23.60 15.18
N GLU A 149 13.81 -23.74 16.34
CA GLU A 149 13.25 -24.99 16.81
C GLU A 149 12.09 -25.41 15.87
N THR A 150 12.35 -26.42 15.05
CA THR A 150 11.34 -26.98 14.14
C THR A 150 10.38 -27.85 14.95
N VAL A 151 9.21 -27.31 15.30
CA VAL A 151 8.12 -28.09 15.87
C VAL A 151 7.43 -28.88 14.75
N VAL A 152 7.72 -30.18 14.66
CA VAL A 152 6.98 -31.13 13.82
C VAL A 152 5.61 -31.37 14.47
N VAL A 153 4.56 -30.72 13.95
CA VAL A 153 3.17 -31.03 14.35
C VAL A 153 2.79 -32.35 13.70
N ARG A 154 2.81 -33.43 14.49
CA ARG A 154 2.23 -34.73 14.11
C ARG A 154 0.71 -34.57 13.96
N SER A 155 0.19 -35.01 12.83
CA SER A 155 -1.23 -35.10 12.51
C SER A 155 -1.96 -36.02 13.49
N GLY A 156 -2.46 -35.45 14.58
CA GLY A 156 -3.47 -36.05 15.44
C GLY A 156 -4.86 -35.72 14.87
N GLY A 157 -5.53 -36.72 14.30
CA GLY A 157 -6.92 -36.59 13.88
C GLY A 157 -7.83 -36.29 15.08
N CYS A 158 -8.72 -35.31 14.93
CA CYS A 158 -9.84 -35.11 15.84
C CYS A 158 -11.12 -34.94 15.03
N ALA A 159 -12.09 -35.81 15.34
CA ALA A 159 -13.35 -36.00 14.64
C ALA A 159 -14.24 -34.76 14.71
N ARG A 160 -15.00 -34.52 13.63
CA ARG A 160 -16.08 -33.54 13.56
C ARG A 160 -17.23 -34.04 14.44
N GLN A 161 -17.54 -33.33 15.52
CA GLN A 161 -18.86 -33.40 16.14
C GLN A 161 -19.74 -32.32 15.51
N HIS A 162 -20.72 -32.78 14.74
CA HIS A 162 -21.86 -31.98 14.32
C HIS A 162 -22.66 -31.60 15.57
N ASP A 163 -22.55 -30.37 16.03
CA ASP A 163 -23.52 -29.83 16.96
C ASP A 163 -24.61 -29.08 16.20
N ARG A 164 -25.84 -29.56 16.41
CA ARG A 164 -27.06 -29.09 15.77
C ARG A 164 -27.50 -27.85 16.53
N ARG A 165 -27.77 -26.75 15.81
CA ARG A 165 -28.45 -25.57 16.38
C ARG A 165 -29.76 -25.99 17.06
N PRO A 166 -30.05 -25.57 18.30
CA PRO A 166 -31.42 -25.63 18.80
C PRO A 166 -32.23 -24.50 18.16
N ALA A 167 -33.42 -24.86 17.69
CA ALA A 167 -34.42 -23.97 17.14
C ALA A 167 -34.95 -23.01 18.22
N CYS A 168 -35.16 -21.75 17.83
CA CYS A 168 -35.90 -20.78 18.63
C CYS A 168 -37.34 -21.27 18.83
N ALA A 169 -37.82 -21.24 20.07
CA ALA A 169 -39.23 -21.40 20.41
C ALA A 169 -39.57 -20.48 21.59
N GLY A 170 -40.66 -19.72 21.44
CA GLY A 170 -41.30 -18.95 22.52
C GLY A 170 -41.09 -17.46 22.43
#